data_AF-A0A811QJK7-F1
#
_entry.id   AF-A0A811QJK7-F1
#
_cell.length_a   1.000
_cell.length_b   1.000
_cell.length_c   1.000
_cell.angle_alpha   90.00
_cell.angle_beta   90.00
_cell.angle_gamma   90.00
#
_symmetry.space_group_name_H-M   'P 1'
#
loop_
_entity.id
_entity.type
_entity.pdbx_description
1 polymer ?
#
loop_
_entity_poly.entity_id
_entity_poly.type
_entity_poly.pdbx_seq_one_letter_code
_entity_poly.pdbx_strand_id
1 'polypeptide(L)'
;MASSDGSAGAPPSATIEVPGTAPPVLVVGAPGLPEVDFRNAVESSLFKQWLRNLQSEKGVLTYGRLSLTRVLIQGVDTLGKRVGFLKFKADIVDEETKTKVPGIVFARGPAVAVLIILESKGETYAVLTEQVRVPVGKFLLELPAGMLDDEKGDFVGTAVRENFRLHKL
;
A
#
# COMPACT_ATOMS: atom_id res chain seq x y z
N MET A 1 -17.09 -34.18 -15.65
CA MET A 1 -15.69 -34.52 -15.32
C MET A 1 -15.34 -33.84 -14.01
N ALA A 2 -14.60 -34.54 -13.16
CA ALA A 2 -14.58 -34.38 -11.72
C ALA A 2 -14.15 -32.99 -11.24
N SER A 3 -14.96 -32.43 -10.33
CA SER A 3 -14.56 -31.41 -9.37
C SER A 3 -13.47 -31.98 -8.47
N SER A 4 -12.23 -31.55 -8.67
CA SER A 4 -11.18 -31.78 -7.69
C SER A 4 -11.46 -30.88 -6.48
N ASP A 5 -12.07 -31.45 -5.45
CA ASP A 5 -11.98 -30.91 -4.09
C ASP A 5 -10.50 -30.92 -3.69
N GLY A 6 -9.82 -29.81 -4.03
CA GLY A 6 -8.53 -29.50 -3.44
C GLY A 6 -8.76 -29.32 -1.96
N SER A 7 -8.21 -30.24 -1.16
CA SER A 7 -8.05 -30.06 0.27
C SER A 7 -7.41 -28.70 0.50
N ALA A 8 -8.23 -27.71 0.82
CA ALA A 8 -7.76 -26.38 1.15
C ALA A 8 -7.04 -26.52 2.49
N GLY A 9 -5.71 -26.58 2.44
CA GLY A 9 -4.89 -26.48 3.64
C GLY A 9 -5.32 -25.25 4.45
N ALA A 10 -5.13 -25.33 5.77
CA ALA A 10 -5.44 -24.21 6.65
C ALA A 10 -4.80 -22.91 6.09
N PRO A 11 -5.54 -21.79 6.10
CA PRO A 11 -5.02 -20.54 5.56
C PRO A 11 -3.74 -20.15 6.30
N PRO A 12 -2.73 -19.59 5.61
CA PRO A 12 -1.49 -19.20 6.26
C PRO A 12 -1.78 -18.14 7.33
N SER A 13 -1.10 -18.23 8.46
CA SER A 13 -1.34 -17.34 9.60
C SER A 13 -0.07 -17.05 10.38
N ALA A 14 -0.03 -15.87 10.99
CA ALA A 14 1.03 -15.44 11.89
C ALA A 14 0.43 -14.63 13.03
N THR A 15 1.16 -14.55 14.12
CA THR A 15 0.80 -13.71 15.27
C THR A 15 1.79 -12.54 15.33
N ILE A 16 1.28 -11.33 15.49
CA ILE A 16 2.10 -10.13 15.66
C ILE A 16 1.88 -9.51 17.03
N GLU A 17 2.98 -9.12 17.66
CA GLU A 17 2.95 -8.32 18.87
C GLU A 17 2.64 -6.88 18.50
N VAL A 18 1.60 -6.32 19.13
CA VAL A 18 1.19 -4.93 18.95
C VAL A 18 1.24 -4.29 20.34
N PRO A 19 2.34 -3.58 20.67
CA PRO A 19 2.41 -2.77 21.90
C PRO A 19 1.13 -1.96 22.15
N GLY A 20 0.58 -2.09 23.36
CA GLY A 20 -0.68 -1.44 23.77
C GLY A 20 -1.94 -2.29 23.59
N THR A 21 -1.87 -3.43 22.93
CA THR A 21 -2.97 -4.42 22.87
C THR A 21 -2.53 -5.73 23.51
N ALA A 22 -3.31 -6.25 24.46
CA ALA A 22 -3.23 -7.64 24.91
C ALA A 22 -4.57 -8.30 24.53
N PRO A 23 -4.60 -9.48 23.86
CA PRO A 23 -3.52 -10.41 23.48
C PRO A 23 -2.83 -10.10 22.12
N PRO A 24 -1.82 -10.88 21.70
CA PRO A 24 -1.21 -10.77 20.37
C PRO A 24 -2.23 -10.87 19.22
N VAL A 25 -2.02 -10.09 18.16
CA VAL A 25 -2.97 -9.97 17.06
C VAL A 25 -2.75 -11.06 16.02
N LEU A 26 -3.83 -11.77 15.67
CA LEU A 26 -3.80 -12.80 14.63
C LEU A 26 -3.86 -12.16 13.24
N VAL A 27 -2.90 -12.49 12.38
CA VAL A 27 -2.86 -12.16 10.96
C VAL A 27 -3.09 -13.44 10.17
N VAL A 28 -4.07 -13.43 9.26
CA VAL A 28 -4.46 -14.61 8.48
C VAL A 28 -4.54 -14.26 7.00
N GLY A 29 -4.11 -15.15 6.12
CA GLY A 29 -4.36 -15.06 4.69
C GLY A 29 -5.80 -15.41 4.35
N ALA A 30 -6.33 -14.78 3.32
CA ALA A 30 -7.60 -15.19 2.72
C ALA A 30 -7.49 -16.60 2.13
N PRO A 31 -8.61 -17.33 2.00
CA PRO A 31 -8.63 -18.62 1.32
C PRO A 31 -8.00 -18.53 -0.07
N GLY A 32 -7.06 -19.43 -0.37
CA GLY A 32 -6.34 -19.47 -1.64
C GLY A 32 -5.15 -18.52 -1.75
N LEU A 33 -4.85 -17.70 -0.74
CA LEU A 33 -3.63 -16.88 -0.72
C LEU A 33 -2.40 -17.79 -0.57
N PRO A 34 -1.42 -17.75 -1.51
CA PRO A 34 -0.20 -18.53 -1.39
C PRO A 34 0.59 -18.16 -0.13
N GLU A 35 1.20 -19.15 0.52
CA GLU A 35 1.96 -18.92 1.76
C GLU A 35 3.15 -17.97 1.55
N VAL A 36 3.81 -18.05 0.39
CA VAL A 36 4.89 -17.12 0.02
C VAL A 36 4.40 -15.67 -0.04
N ASP A 37 3.22 -15.43 -0.61
CA ASP A 37 2.64 -14.10 -0.72
C ASP A 37 2.21 -13.58 0.65
N PHE A 38 1.64 -14.44 1.49
CA PHE A 38 1.33 -14.11 2.87
C PHE A 38 2.58 -13.69 3.66
N ARG A 39 3.67 -14.47 3.57
CA ARG A 39 4.94 -14.13 4.25
C ARG A 39 5.49 -12.81 3.72
N ASN A 40 5.55 -12.63 2.39
CA ASN A 40 5.98 -11.39 1.76
C ASN A 40 5.14 -10.19 2.23
N ALA A 41 3.82 -10.36 2.38
CA ALA A 41 2.94 -9.31 2.88
C ALA A 41 3.28 -8.90 4.32
N VAL A 42 3.36 -9.86 5.24
CA VAL A 42 3.66 -9.59 6.66
C VAL A 42 5.06 -8.99 6.83
N GLU A 43 6.01 -9.41 6.00
CA GLU A 43 7.39 -8.92 6.05
C GLU A 43 7.60 -7.60 5.29
N SER A 44 6.64 -7.19 4.46
CA SER A 44 6.73 -6.00 3.63
C SER A 44 6.90 -4.71 4.44
N SER A 45 7.59 -3.73 3.85
CA SER A 45 7.67 -2.37 4.38
C SER A 45 6.29 -1.74 4.54
N LEU A 46 5.36 -2.02 3.59
CA LEU A 46 3.98 -1.51 3.60
C LEU A 46 3.24 -1.92 4.88
N PHE A 47 3.25 -3.22 5.20
CA PHE A 47 2.55 -3.75 6.37
C PHE A 47 3.19 -3.24 7.67
N LYS A 48 4.52 -3.31 7.75
CA LYS A 48 5.27 -2.84 8.93
C LYS A 48 5.11 -1.34 9.16
N GLN A 49 5.08 -0.53 8.10
CA GLN A 49 4.87 0.92 8.21
C GLN A 49 3.45 1.24 8.66
N TRP A 50 2.44 0.56 8.10
CA TRP A 50 1.07 0.70 8.57
C TRP A 50 0.95 0.38 10.07
N LEU A 51 1.55 -0.73 10.52
CA LEU A 51 1.54 -1.11 11.93
C LEU A 51 2.22 -0.05 12.82
N ARG A 52 3.39 0.46 12.40
CA ARG A 52 4.06 1.57 13.12
C ARG A 52 3.19 2.82 13.20
N ASN A 53 2.47 3.17 12.14
CA ASN A 53 1.62 4.36 12.12
C ASN A 53 0.45 4.25 13.12
N LEU A 54 -0.15 3.06 13.27
CA LEU A 54 -1.19 2.81 14.27
C LEU A 54 -0.74 3.10 15.71
N GLN A 55 0.57 3.01 15.96
CA GLN A 55 1.20 3.12 17.28
C GLN A 55 2.03 4.40 17.44
N SER A 56 2.05 5.26 16.41
CA SER A 56 2.77 6.54 16.46
C SER A 56 2.13 7.49 17.49
N GLU A 57 2.75 8.63 17.78
CA GLU A 57 2.20 9.61 18.73
C GLU A 57 0.74 10.04 18.39
N LYS A 58 0.40 10.07 17.11
CA LYS A 58 -0.95 10.35 16.59
C LYS A 58 -1.69 9.10 16.09
N GLY A 59 -1.18 7.92 16.44
CA GLY A 59 -1.69 6.63 16.03
C GLY A 59 -3.04 6.33 16.67
N VAL A 60 -3.88 5.61 15.94
CA VAL A 60 -5.25 5.32 16.37
C VAL A 60 -5.32 4.38 17.58
N LEU A 61 -4.28 3.57 17.84
CA LEU A 61 -4.20 2.68 19.00
C LEU A 61 -3.58 3.35 20.23
N THR A 62 -2.95 4.53 20.07
CA THR A 62 -2.13 5.18 21.09
C THR A 62 -2.93 5.63 22.31
N TYR A 63 -4.20 5.99 22.12
CA TYR A 63 -5.06 6.50 23.19
C TYR A 63 -5.88 5.42 23.91
N GLY A 64 -5.69 4.13 23.56
CA GLY A 64 -6.37 3.01 24.22
C GLY A 64 -7.89 2.89 23.94
N ARG A 65 -8.46 3.80 23.14
CA ARG A 65 -9.87 3.75 22.74
C ARG A 65 -10.15 2.73 21.64
N LEU A 66 -9.22 2.55 20.71
CA LEU A 66 -9.35 1.63 19.59
C LEU A 66 -8.43 0.44 19.82
N SER A 67 -8.93 -0.76 19.52
CA SER A 67 -8.17 -2.00 19.61
C SER A 67 -8.12 -2.71 18.25
N LEU A 68 -6.94 -3.18 17.88
CA LEU A 68 -6.78 -4.06 16.73
C LEU A 68 -6.91 -5.51 17.21
N THR A 69 -7.82 -6.27 16.62
CA THR A 69 -8.13 -7.64 17.07
C THR A 69 -7.71 -8.71 16.07
N ARG A 70 -7.72 -8.39 14.78
CA ARG A 70 -7.35 -9.31 13.70
C ARG A 70 -6.96 -8.55 12.43
N VAL A 71 -6.09 -9.16 11.64
CA VAL A 71 -5.85 -8.76 10.25
C VAL A 71 -6.12 -9.92 9.30
N LEU A 72 -6.79 -9.63 8.19
CA LEU A 72 -7.01 -10.55 7.08
C LEU A 72 -6.31 -10.02 5.82
N ILE A 73 -5.22 -10.66 5.40
CA ILE A 73 -4.53 -10.35 4.14
C ILE A 73 -5.36 -10.91 2.99
N GLN A 74 -5.82 -10.04 2.11
CA GLN A 74 -6.74 -10.38 1.02
C GLN A 74 -6.05 -10.53 -0.33
N GLY A 75 -4.97 -9.79 -0.57
CA GLY A 75 -4.27 -9.82 -1.84
C GLY A 75 -2.94 -9.11 -1.77
N VAL A 76 -1.99 -9.60 -2.55
CA VAL A 76 -0.60 -9.15 -2.59
C VAL A 76 -0.21 -9.08 -4.05
N ASP A 77 0.21 -7.91 -4.52
CA ASP A 77 0.74 -7.75 -5.87
C ASP A 77 2.23 -7.41 -5.78
N THR A 78 3.05 -8.28 -6.34
CA THR A 78 4.50 -8.10 -6.37
C THR A 78 4.95 -7.39 -7.64
N LEU A 79 5.84 -6.41 -7.50
CA LEU A 79 6.55 -5.75 -8.59
C LEU A 79 8.01 -6.20 -8.56
N GLY A 80 8.33 -7.22 -9.35
CA GLY A 80 9.60 -7.93 -9.26
C GLY A 80 9.72 -8.65 -7.92
N LYS A 81 10.74 -8.32 -7.12
CA LYS A 81 10.98 -8.95 -5.80
C LYS A 81 10.26 -8.25 -4.64
N ARG A 82 9.59 -7.12 -4.88
CA ARG A 82 8.99 -6.28 -3.82
C ARG A 82 7.48 -6.36 -3.84
N VAL A 83 6.85 -6.25 -2.69
CA VAL A 83 5.39 -6.06 -2.59
C VAL A 83 5.07 -4.63 -3.01
N GLY A 84 4.37 -4.46 -4.13
CA GLY A 84 3.97 -3.16 -4.66
C GLY A 84 2.62 -2.69 -4.15
N PHE A 85 1.66 -3.61 -4.05
CA PHE A 85 0.34 -3.36 -3.47
C PHE A 85 0.00 -4.46 -2.47
N LEU A 86 -0.67 -4.04 -1.40
CA LEU A 86 -1.15 -4.93 -0.36
C LEU A 86 -2.58 -4.57 0.01
N LYS A 87 -3.51 -5.51 -0.13
CA LYS A 87 -4.90 -5.36 0.28
C LYS A 87 -5.18 -6.22 1.49
N PHE A 88 -5.73 -5.61 2.54
CA PHE A 88 -6.11 -6.34 3.75
C PHE A 88 -7.25 -5.66 4.48
N LYS A 89 -7.86 -6.40 5.40
CA LYS A 89 -8.85 -5.90 6.34
C LYS A 89 -8.30 -5.99 7.76
N ALA A 90 -8.28 -4.87 8.46
CA ALA A 90 -8.01 -4.79 9.89
C ALA A 90 -9.35 -4.73 10.65
N ASP A 91 -9.55 -5.64 11.59
CA ASP A 91 -10.67 -5.57 12.52
C ASP A 91 -10.30 -4.67 13.69
N ILE A 92 -10.73 -3.40 13.60
CA ILE A 92 -10.54 -2.40 14.65
C ILE A 92 -11.88 -2.19 15.37
N VAL A 93 -11.86 -2.28 16.70
CA VAL A 93 -13.03 -2.07 17.57
C VAL A 93 -12.83 -0.81 18.39
N ASP A 94 -13.87 0.02 18.46
CA ASP A 94 -13.94 1.10 19.43
C ASP A 94 -14.42 0.52 20.77
N GLU A 95 -13.57 0.59 21.79
CA GLU A 95 -13.80 -0.04 23.09
C GLU A 95 -14.88 0.67 23.92
N GLU A 96 -15.19 1.93 23.62
CA GLU A 96 -16.24 2.69 24.30
C GLU A 96 -17.62 2.28 23.74
N THR A 97 -17.74 2.23 22.42
CA THR A 97 -19.01 1.94 21.74
C THR A 97 -19.23 0.46 21.43
N LYS A 98 -18.17 -0.36 21.52
CA LYS A 98 -18.11 -1.76 21.08
C LYS A 98 -18.47 -1.97 19.61
N THR A 99 -18.28 -0.95 18.77
CA THR A 99 -18.56 -1.02 17.34
C THR A 99 -17.29 -1.17 16.51
N LYS A 100 -17.41 -1.76 15.31
CA LYS A 100 -16.30 -1.90 14.38
C LYS A 100 -16.09 -0.62 13.58
N VAL A 101 -14.85 -0.18 13.49
CA VAL A 101 -14.42 0.91 12.60
C VAL A 101 -14.11 0.33 11.21
N PRO A 102 -14.45 1.02 10.11
CA PRO A 102 -14.03 0.59 8.77
C PRO A 102 -12.50 0.44 8.68
N GLY A 103 -12.03 -0.79 8.45
CA GLY A 103 -10.60 -1.13 8.44
C GLY A 103 -10.12 -1.77 7.14
N ILE A 104 -10.72 -1.43 6.00
CA ILE A 104 -10.20 -1.88 4.69
C ILE A 104 -8.98 -1.02 4.35
N VAL A 105 -7.85 -1.67 4.08
CA VAL A 105 -6.59 -1.02 3.76
C VAL A 105 -6.13 -1.49 2.39
N PHE A 106 -5.81 -0.51 1.53
CA PHE A 106 -5.10 -0.72 0.28
C PHE A 106 -3.78 0.04 0.37
N ALA A 107 -2.72 -0.66 0.74
CA ALA A 107 -1.41 -0.09 0.97
C ALA A 107 -0.57 -0.11 -0.31
N ARG A 108 0.11 1.00 -0.56
CA ARG A 108 1.13 1.21 -1.59
C ARG A 108 2.23 2.06 -0.97
N GLY A 109 3.45 1.93 -1.47
CA GLY A 109 4.58 2.73 -1.00
C GLY A 109 4.41 4.23 -1.24
N PRO A 110 5.33 5.05 -0.71
CA PRO A 110 5.36 6.48 -0.97
C PRO A 110 5.64 6.77 -2.45
N ALA A 111 5.06 7.86 -2.94
CA ALA A 111 5.22 8.35 -4.30
C ALA A 111 5.68 9.81 -4.30
N VAL A 112 6.39 10.20 -5.35
CA VAL A 112 6.82 11.58 -5.61
C VAL A 112 6.35 12.01 -6.99
N ALA A 113 6.03 13.29 -7.15
CA ALA A 113 5.79 13.93 -8.43
C ALA A 113 6.64 15.21 -8.52
N VAL A 114 7.08 15.56 -9.72
CA VAL A 114 7.94 16.73 -9.97
C VAL A 114 7.23 17.66 -10.94
N LEU A 115 7.03 18.93 -10.56
CA LEU A 115 6.61 19.98 -11.47
C LEU A 115 7.85 20.65 -12.06
N ILE A 116 8.02 20.56 -13.37
CA ILE A 116 9.12 21.20 -14.09
C ILE A 116 8.53 22.38 -14.86
N ILE A 117 9.04 23.57 -14.57
CA ILE A 117 8.68 24.81 -15.28
C ILE A 117 9.82 25.20 -16.22
N LEU A 118 9.49 25.45 -17.47
CA LEU A 118 10.40 25.92 -18.50
C LEU A 118 10.00 27.33 -18.92
N GLU A 119 10.90 28.29 -18.77
CA GLU A 119 10.74 29.63 -19.30
C GLU A 119 11.53 29.78 -20.60
N SER A 120 10.87 30.21 -21.68
CA SER A 120 11.53 30.41 -22.97
C SER A 120 10.86 31.52 -23.76
N LYS A 121 11.66 32.51 -24.18
CA LYS A 121 11.22 33.64 -25.03
C LYS A 121 10.01 34.41 -24.46
N GLY A 122 9.97 34.60 -23.15
CA GLY A 122 8.89 35.32 -22.46
C GLY A 122 7.62 34.47 -22.22
N GLU A 123 7.68 33.17 -22.51
CA GLU A 123 6.59 32.23 -22.31
C GLU A 123 6.96 31.20 -21.25
N THR A 124 5.97 30.77 -20.47
CA THR A 124 6.13 29.78 -19.41
C THR A 124 5.44 28.47 -19.82
N TYR A 125 6.12 27.35 -19.60
CA TYR A 125 5.61 26.01 -19.92
C TYR A 125 5.74 25.10 -18.71
N ALA A 126 4.78 24.19 -18.52
CA ALA A 126 4.93 23.02 -17.68
C ALA A 126 5.37 21.83 -18.53
N VAL A 127 6.36 21.08 -18.04
CA VAL A 127 6.73 19.79 -18.64
C VAL A 127 5.86 18.71 -18.01
N LEU A 128 5.07 18.05 -18.85
CA LEU A 128 4.18 16.94 -18.50
C LEU A 128 4.65 15.65 -19.17
N THR A 129 4.04 14.53 -18.79
CA THR A 129 4.16 13.24 -19.48
C THR A 129 2.79 12.76 -19.91
N GLU A 130 2.71 12.07 -21.04
CA GLU A 130 1.49 11.37 -21.44
C GLU A 130 1.63 9.90 -21.08
N GLN A 131 0.84 9.43 -20.13
CA GLN A 131 0.93 8.05 -19.66
C GLN A 131 -0.39 7.31 -19.89
N VAL A 132 -0.28 6.03 -20.23
CA VAL A 132 -1.43 5.13 -20.21
C VAL A 132 -1.84 4.87 -18.77
N ARG A 133 -3.11 5.10 -18.46
CA ARG A 133 -3.68 4.84 -17.14
C ARG A 133 -4.78 3.80 -17.26
N VAL A 134 -4.35 2.54 -17.28
CA VAL A 134 -5.23 1.36 -17.34
C VAL A 134 -6.37 1.42 -16.29
N PRO A 135 -6.13 1.83 -15.02
CA PRO A 135 -7.21 1.92 -14.03
C PRO A 135 -8.36 2.85 -14.39
N VAL A 136 -8.15 3.83 -15.29
CA VAL A 136 -9.18 4.74 -15.79
C VAL A 136 -9.48 4.56 -17.28
N GLY A 137 -8.85 3.58 -17.93
CA GLY A 137 -9.09 3.22 -19.33
C GLY A 137 -8.72 4.29 -20.37
N LYS A 138 -7.82 5.24 -20.04
CA LYS A 138 -7.43 6.33 -20.95
C LYS A 138 -5.98 6.76 -20.78
N PHE A 139 -5.48 7.54 -21.74
CA PHE A 139 -4.24 8.29 -21.61
C PHE A 139 -4.49 9.58 -20.84
N LEU A 140 -3.56 9.99 -19.99
CA LEU A 140 -3.61 11.24 -19.24
C LEU A 140 -2.31 12.03 -19.43
N LEU A 141 -2.45 13.36 -19.49
CA LEU A 141 -1.34 14.29 -19.31
C LEU A 141 -1.19 14.57 -17.81
N GLU A 142 -0.02 14.29 -17.25
CA GLU A 142 0.24 14.44 -15.82
C GLU A 142 1.70 14.79 -15.53
N LEU A 143 1.95 15.20 -14.29
CA LEU A 143 3.32 15.47 -13.84
C LEU A 143 4.14 14.18 -13.87
N PRO A 144 5.43 14.26 -14.28
CA PRO A 144 6.36 13.16 -14.07
C PRO A 144 6.33 12.72 -12.61
N ALA A 145 6.03 11.44 -12.37
CA ALA A 145 5.85 10.89 -11.05
C ALA A 145 6.39 9.48 -10.96
N GLY A 146 6.77 9.07 -9.74
CA GLY A 146 7.43 7.81 -9.49
C GLY A 146 7.20 7.30 -8.07
N MET A 147 7.32 5.99 -7.90
CA MET A 147 7.38 5.37 -6.59
C MET A 147 8.78 5.51 -6.02
N LEU A 148 8.86 5.79 -4.72
CA LEU A 148 10.14 5.79 -4.03
C LEU A 148 10.51 4.35 -3.68
N ASP A 149 11.78 4.03 -3.87
CA ASP A 149 12.35 2.76 -3.44
C ASP A 149 12.91 2.91 -2.02
N ASP A 150 12.43 2.07 -1.12
CA ASP A 150 12.66 2.12 0.33
C ASP A 150 14.14 2.09 0.75
N GLU A 151 15.07 1.71 -0.14
CA GLU A 151 16.47 1.48 0.23
C GLU A 151 17.45 2.57 -0.23
N LYS A 152 17.07 3.47 -1.15
CA LYS A 152 18.04 4.43 -1.72
C LYS A 152 17.57 5.88 -1.89
N GLY A 153 16.27 6.18 -1.72
CA GLY A 153 15.78 7.57 -1.78
C GLY A 153 16.12 8.29 -3.09
N ASP A 154 16.44 7.56 -4.16
CA ASP A 154 16.90 8.11 -5.42
C ASP A 154 15.70 8.62 -6.23
N PHE A 155 15.28 9.84 -5.89
CA PHE A 155 14.11 10.52 -6.44
C PHE A 155 14.26 10.86 -7.93
N VAL A 156 15.50 11.09 -8.40
CA VAL A 156 15.78 11.57 -9.77
C VAL A 156 15.57 10.44 -10.77
N GLY A 157 15.95 9.21 -10.42
CA GLY A 157 15.94 8.07 -11.34
C GLY A 157 14.53 7.59 -11.75
N THR A 158 13.51 7.83 -10.93
CA THR A 158 12.15 7.31 -11.17
C THR A 158 11.28 8.27 -11.97
N ALA A 159 11.42 9.59 -11.78
CA ALA A 159 10.60 10.58 -12.49
C ALA A 159 11.15 10.95 -13.89
N VAL A 160 12.44 10.72 -14.16
CA VAL A 160 13.14 11.26 -15.34
C VAL A 160 13.12 10.31 -16.56
N ARG A 161 12.50 9.12 -16.45
CA ARG A 161 12.60 8.04 -17.46
C ARG A 161 11.41 7.96 -18.44
N GLU A 162 10.71 9.07 -18.66
CA GLU A 162 9.40 9.11 -19.34
C GLU A 162 9.39 10.03 -20.59
N ASN A 163 8.36 9.89 -21.43
CA ASN A 163 8.14 10.74 -22.60
C ASN A 163 7.54 12.09 -22.21
N PHE A 164 8.33 13.16 -22.34
CA PHE A 164 7.94 14.52 -21.96
C PHE A 164 7.18 15.27 -23.07
N ARG A 165 6.18 16.06 -22.67
CA ARG A 165 5.44 17.01 -23.51
C ARG A 165 5.45 18.38 -22.85
N LEU A 166 5.60 19.43 -23.66
CA LEU A 166 5.50 20.82 -23.19
C LEU A 166 4.03 21.28 -23.24
N HIS A 167 3.57 21.88 -22.15
CA HIS A 167 2.27 22.52 -22.06
C HIS A 167 2.45 23.99 -21.71
N LYS A 168 2.01 24.89 -22.58
CA LYS A 168 2.08 26.34 -22.32
C LYS A 168 1.14 26.70 -21.16
N LEU A 169 1.64 27.47 -20.20
CA LEU A 169 0.87 27.98 -19.06
C LEU A 169 0.22 29.33 -19.36
#